data_AF-A0A2N3N2L9-F1
#
_entry.id   AF-A0A2N3N2L9-F1
#
_cell.length_a   1.000
_cell.length_b   1.000
_cell.length_c   1.000
_cell.angle_alpha   90.00
_cell.angle_beta   90.00
_cell.angle_gamma   90.00
#
_symmetry.space_group_name_H-M   'P 1'
#
loop_
_entity.id
_entity.type
_entity.pdbx_description
1 polymer ?
#
loop_
_entity_poly.entity_id
_entity_poly.type
_entity_poly.pdbx_seq_one_letter_code
_entity_poly.pdbx_strand_id
1 'polypeptide(L)'
;MAEANLPFIRNLASSGLHAYVTPDPQKAAILSLSPSSAPGDAGVIHQDCARPWMAAFWEIVASEWTTGIDVLRMEKFLLLVRRFVCACFSWAREVDYVRERVEVVVAVLAEWPLEKEQGLDKVPLGLRLHVLDVWVDEVERSGVLAEVEEKDGARKLVDGVGDLVRALTKGFPSKPLRQKAANSLDDERLPWYSAPEVADEDDDGWAGFQD
;
A
#
# COMPACT_ATOMS: atom_id res chain seq x y z
N MET A 1 76.41 7.20 2.82
CA MET A 1 77.18 8.32 3.37
C MET A 1 76.89 9.55 2.53
N ALA A 2 76.14 10.49 3.08
CA ALA A 2 76.18 11.92 2.72
C ALA A 2 75.33 12.65 3.76
N GLU A 3 75.98 13.06 4.86
CA GLU A 3 75.51 14.16 5.68
C GLU A 3 75.74 15.46 4.90
N ALA A 4 74.71 16.30 4.80
CA ALA A 4 74.87 17.73 4.67
C ALA A 4 73.70 18.41 5.39
N ASN A 5 74.06 18.99 6.52
CA ASN A 5 73.27 19.70 7.50
C ASN A 5 73.06 21.14 7.03
N LEU A 6 71.81 21.62 6.90
CA LEU A 6 71.48 23.03 7.08
C LEU A 6 70.10 23.18 7.77
N PRO A 7 69.95 24.17 8.66
CA PRO A 7 69.13 24.07 9.85
C PRO A 7 67.83 24.86 9.70
N PHE A 8 66.70 24.15 9.63
CA PHE A 8 65.37 24.75 9.80
C PHE A 8 64.44 23.82 10.62
N ILE A 9 65.02 22.90 11.39
CA ILE A 9 64.28 22.03 12.31
C ILE A 9 64.17 22.73 13.66
N ARG A 10 63.03 23.38 13.90
CA ARG A 10 62.27 23.41 15.18
C ARG A 10 61.28 24.58 15.17
N ASN A 11 60.09 24.37 14.60
CA ASN A 11 58.79 24.88 15.08
C ASN A 11 57.75 24.95 13.96
N LEU A 12 57.22 23.80 13.54
CA LEU A 12 55.93 23.72 12.83
C LEU A 12 55.16 22.47 13.29
N ALA A 13 55.11 22.27 14.61
CA ALA A 13 54.14 21.39 15.27
C ALA A 13 52.93 22.21 15.77
N SER A 14 52.51 23.23 15.01
CA SER A 14 51.49 24.20 15.46
C SER A 14 50.51 24.64 14.38
N SER A 15 50.46 23.96 13.24
CA SER A 15 49.58 24.36 12.13
C SER A 15 48.76 23.17 11.66
N GLY A 16 47.74 22.83 12.44
CA GLY A 16 46.66 21.95 12.00
C GLY A 16 45.91 22.63 10.86
N LEU A 17 46.14 22.15 9.64
CA LEU A 17 45.29 22.42 8.48
C LEU A 17 43.95 21.72 8.71
N HIS A 18 43.07 22.37 9.46
CA HIS A 18 41.67 22.00 9.62
C HIS A 18 40.89 22.57 8.42
N ALA A 19 40.95 21.88 7.28
CA ALA A 19 40.17 22.23 6.11
C ALA A 19 38.69 21.84 6.33
N TYR A 20 37.87 22.87 6.52
CA TYR A 20 36.42 22.97 6.33
C TYR A 20 35.68 21.69 5.89
N VAL A 21 35.14 20.96 6.86
CA VAL A 21 33.88 20.22 6.70
C VAL A 21 32.84 21.02 7.45
N THR A 22 32.09 21.87 6.75
CA THR A 22 30.85 22.41 7.30
C THR A 22 29.88 21.23 7.45
N PRO A 23 29.31 20.98 8.65
CA PRO A 23 28.27 19.98 8.78
C PRO A 23 27.07 20.47 7.99
N ASP A 24 26.69 19.71 6.97
CA ASP A 24 25.50 19.95 6.17
C ASP A 24 24.28 20.04 7.11
N PRO A 25 23.57 21.18 7.16
CA PRO A 25 22.43 21.36 8.06
C PRO A 25 21.31 20.35 7.77
N GLN A 26 21.25 19.80 6.55
CA GLN A 26 20.30 18.75 6.19
C GLN A 26 20.65 17.40 6.84
N LYS A 27 21.94 17.06 6.98
CA LYS A 27 22.38 15.84 7.67
C LYS A 27 22.16 15.90 9.18
N ALA A 28 22.32 17.08 9.79
CA ALA A 28 22.02 17.29 11.20
C ALA A 28 20.52 17.21 11.49
N ALA A 29 19.68 17.71 10.58
CA ALA A 29 18.22 17.62 10.69
C ALA A 29 17.73 16.15 10.59
N ILE A 30 18.27 15.36 9.67
CA ILE A 30 17.92 13.93 9.50
C ILE A 30 18.29 13.11 10.74
N LEU A 31 19.44 13.40 11.39
CA LEU A 31 19.83 12.72 12.63
C LEU A 31 18.94 13.10 13.83
N SER A 32 18.35 14.31 13.83
CA SER A 32 17.48 14.79 14.91
C SER A 32 16.01 14.35 14.80
N LEU A 33 15.61 13.78 13.65
CA LEU A 33 14.23 13.37 13.36
C LEU A 33 13.98 11.86 13.58
N SER A 34 14.97 11.10 14.04
CA SER A 34 14.80 9.66 14.28
C SER A 34 14.33 9.40 15.72
N PRO A 35 13.07 8.98 15.95
CA PRO A 35 12.71 8.41 17.23
C PRO A 35 13.40 7.05 17.33
N SER A 36 14.36 6.93 18.26
CA SER A 36 14.95 5.70 18.80
C SER A 36 14.56 4.41 18.06
N SER A 37 15.35 4.01 17.06
CA SER A 37 15.18 2.72 16.40
C SER A 37 15.49 1.58 17.37
N ALA A 38 14.43 0.92 17.84
CA ALA A 38 14.52 -0.36 18.51
C ALA A 38 15.03 -1.43 17.51
N PRO A 39 15.69 -2.50 17.97
CA PRO A 39 16.20 -3.54 17.09
C PRO A 39 15.03 -4.32 16.46
N GLY A 40 14.73 -3.99 15.21
CA GLY A 40 13.62 -4.50 14.40
C GLY A 40 13.42 -3.72 13.08
N ASP A 41 14.07 -2.56 12.95
CA ASP A 41 13.89 -1.52 11.93
C ASP A 41 14.45 -1.83 10.51
N ALA A 42 14.68 -3.10 10.18
CA ALA A 42 15.20 -3.51 8.88
C ALA A 42 14.07 -3.62 7.83
N GLY A 43 13.36 -2.52 7.59
CA GLY A 43 12.31 -2.48 6.56
C GLY A 43 11.32 -1.32 6.61
N VAL A 44 11.49 -0.34 7.50
CA VAL A 44 10.50 0.72 7.70
C VAL A 44 10.67 1.82 6.66
N ILE A 45 9.69 1.94 5.76
CA ILE A 45 9.60 3.12 4.89
C ILE A 45 9.27 4.31 5.79
N HIS A 46 10.17 5.30 5.80
CA HIS A 46 9.94 6.55 6.52
C HIS A 46 8.61 7.18 6.06
N GLN A 47 7.82 7.70 6.99
CA GLN A 47 6.47 8.19 6.73
C GLN A 47 6.43 9.21 5.57
N ASP A 48 7.42 10.10 5.51
CA ASP A 48 7.54 11.13 4.47
C ASP A 48 7.77 10.55 3.06
N CYS A 49 8.36 9.36 2.98
CA CYS A 49 8.69 8.68 1.73
C CYS A 49 7.65 7.61 1.36
N ALA A 50 6.73 7.27 2.27
CA ALA A 50 5.79 6.17 2.07
C ALA A 50 4.89 6.38 0.85
N ARG A 51 4.27 7.56 0.74
CA ARG A 51 3.40 7.86 -0.41
C ARG A 51 4.14 7.79 -1.75
N PRO A 52 5.26 8.52 -1.98
CA PRO A 52 5.96 8.44 -3.26
C PRO A 52 6.51 7.05 -3.55
N TRP A 53 6.97 6.31 -2.54
CA TRP A 53 7.44 4.93 -2.74
C TRP A 53 6.31 4.00 -3.18
N MET A 54 5.15 4.08 -2.52
CA MET A 54 4.00 3.24 -2.88
C MET A 54 3.41 3.65 -4.25
N ALA A 55 3.37 4.94 -4.56
CA ALA A 55 2.95 5.43 -5.87
C ALA A 55 3.89 4.94 -6.97
N ALA A 56 5.21 4.99 -6.75
CA ALA A 56 6.20 4.48 -7.72
C ALA A 56 6.06 2.98 -7.97
N PHE A 57 5.71 2.18 -6.94
CA PHE A 57 5.38 0.77 -7.15
C PHE A 57 4.23 0.61 -8.14
N TRP A 58 3.12 1.32 -7.94
CA TRP A 58 1.97 1.23 -8.83
C TRP A 58 2.26 1.75 -10.23
N GLU A 59 3.05 2.82 -10.35
CA GLU A 59 3.49 3.35 -11.64
C GLU A 59 4.24 2.30 -12.46
N ILE A 60 5.23 1.66 -11.85
CA ILE A 60 6.04 0.62 -12.50
C ILE A 60 5.19 -0.62 -12.83
N VAL A 61 4.37 -1.08 -11.89
CA VAL A 61 3.55 -2.28 -12.13
C VAL A 61 2.48 -2.02 -13.18
N ALA A 62 1.87 -0.83 -13.19
CA ALA A 62 0.87 -0.44 -14.18
C ALA A 62 1.49 -0.30 -15.58
N SER A 63 2.68 0.31 -15.70
CA SER A 63 3.35 0.49 -17.00
C SER A 63 3.76 -0.84 -17.64
N GLU A 64 4.18 -1.82 -16.84
CA GLU A 64 4.64 -3.11 -17.34
C GLU A 64 3.51 -4.14 -17.50
N TRP A 65 2.32 -3.90 -16.97
CA TRP A 65 1.25 -4.91 -16.84
C TRP A 65 0.83 -5.56 -18.17
N THR A 66 0.76 -4.78 -19.25
CA THR A 66 0.27 -5.23 -20.56
C THR A 66 1.39 -5.56 -21.55
N THR A 67 2.54 -4.89 -21.45
CA THR A 67 3.62 -4.95 -22.45
C THR A 67 4.84 -5.72 -21.96
N GLY A 68 5.14 -5.69 -20.67
CA GLY A 68 6.35 -6.28 -20.09
C GLY A 68 6.13 -7.63 -19.42
N ILE A 69 4.94 -7.88 -18.87
CA ILE A 69 4.65 -9.13 -18.15
C ILE A 69 4.10 -10.19 -19.10
N ASP A 70 4.96 -11.16 -19.43
CA ASP A 70 4.57 -12.37 -20.13
C ASP A 70 3.54 -13.20 -19.32
N VAL A 71 2.62 -13.86 -20.02
CA VAL A 71 1.53 -14.65 -19.42
C VAL A 71 2.06 -15.74 -18.46
N LEU A 72 3.19 -16.38 -18.78
CA LEU A 72 3.79 -17.43 -17.93
C LEU A 72 4.40 -16.85 -16.64
N ARG A 73 4.57 -15.54 -16.56
CA ARG A 73 5.11 -14.83 -15.38
C ARG A 73 4.01 -14.12 -14.59
N MET A 74 2.80 -14.03 -15.13
CA MET A 74 1.69 -13.28 -14.54
C MET A 74 1.40 -13.69 -13.09
N GLU A 75 1.39 -14.99 -12.79
CA GLU A 75 1.13 -15.51 -11.43
C GLU A 75 2.05 -14.88 -10.37
N LYS A 76 3.34 -14.71 -10.68
CA LYS A 76 4.31 -14.12 -9.75
C LYS A 76 4.02 -12.64 -9.49
N PHE A 77 3.55 -11.91 -10.50
CA PHE A 77 3.18 -10.50 -10.35
C PHE A 77 1.82 -10.32 -9.67
N LEU A 78 0.86 -11.22 -9.91
CA LEU A 78 -0.38 -11.27 -9.13
C LEU A 78 -0.07 -11.48 -7.64
N LEU A 79 0.83 -12.40 -7.31
CA LEU A 79 1.28 -12.61 -5.93
C LEU A 79 2.04 -11.40 -5.36
N LEU A 80 2.87 -10.73 -6.16
CA LEU A 80 3.55 -9.50 -5.76
C LEU A 80 2.54 -8.41 -5.36
N VAL A 81 1.51 -8.19 -6.19
CA VAL A 81 0.46 -7.20 -5.90
C VAL A 81 -0.30 -7.57 -4.63
N ARG A 82 -0.64 -8.85 -4.42
CA ARG A 82 -1.28 -9.31 -3.16
C ARG A 82 -0.42 -8.94 -1.94
N ARG A 83 0.85 -9.32 -1.96
CA ARG A 83 1.79 -9.03 -0.86
C ARG A 83 1.96 -7.55 -0.62
N PHE A 84 2.01 -6.75 -1.68
CA PHE A 84 2.14 -5.31 -1.59
C PHE A 84 0.89 -4.67 -0.96
N VAL A 85 -0.31 -5.03 -1.40
CA VAL A 85 -1.57 -4.53 -0.83
C VAL A 85 -1.67 -4.91 0.66
N CYS A 86 -1.36 -6.15 1.02
CA CYS A 86 -1.29 -6.57 2.43
C CYS A 86 -0.29 -5.74 3.23
N ALA A 87 0.90 -5.48 2.67
CA ALA A 87 1.93 -4.67 3.33
C ALA A 87 1.48 -3.21 3.53
N CYS A 88 0.73 -2.62 2.61
CA CYS A 88 0.15 -1.28 2.80
C CYS A 88 -0.78 -1.24 4.01
N PHE A 89 -1.66 -2.23 4.17
CA PHE A 89 -2.57 -2.32 5.32
C PHE A 89 -1.83 -2.58 6.63
N SER A 90 -0.87 -3.52 6.62
CA SER A 90 -0.01 -3.79 7.77
C SER A 90 0.77 -2.54 8.20
N TRP A 91 1.28 -1.76 7.24
CA TRP A 91 1.99 -0.52 7.53
C TRP A 91 1.11 0.53 8.22
N ALA A 92 -0.16 0.67 7.84
CA ALA A 92 -1.08 1.54 8.60
C ALA A 92 -1.33 1.01 10.02
N ARG A 93 -1.47 -0.30 10.18
CA ARG A 93 -1.72 -0.98 11.46
C ARG A 93 -0.54 -0.91 12.44
N GLU A 94 0.71 -0.96 11.96
CA GLU A 94 1.94 -1.02 12.78
C GLU A 94 2.07 0.09 13.82
N VAL A 95 1.51 1.26 13.55
CA VAL A 95 1.52 2.42 14.46
C VAL A 95 0.12 2.78 14.92
N ASP A 96 -0.75 1.77 15.02
CA ASP A 96 -2.13 1.92 15.50
C ASP A 96 -2.97 2.91 14.67
N TYR A 97 -2.85 2.82 13.34
CA TYR A 97 -3.68 3.56 12.39
C TYR A 97 -3.63 5.07 12.57
N VAL A 98 -2.45 5.63 12.85
CA VAL A 98 -2.30 7.10 12.82
C VAL A 98 -2.85 7.64 11.51
N ARG A 99 -3.62 8.72 11.62
CA ARG A 99 -4.44 9.29 10.55
C ARG A 99 -3.66 9.45 9.25
N GLU A 100 -2.43 9.93 9.33
CA GLU A 100 -1.56 10.17 8.18
C GLU A 100 -1.25 8.88 7.42
N ARG A 101 -1.04 7.74 8.10
CA ARG A 101 -0.79 6.46 7.41
C ARG A 101 -2.04 5.94 6.72
N VAL A 102 -3.20 6.05 7.39
CA VAL A 102 -4.49 5.69 6.79
C VAL A 102 -4.75 6.52 5.54
N GLU A 103 -4.56 7.85 5.63
CA GLU A 103 -4.72 8.77 4.50
C GLU A 103 -3.77 8.44 3.35
N VAL A 104 -2.51 8.09 3.64
CA VAL A 104 -1.55 7.68 2.60
C VAL A 104 -2.01 6.42 1.87
N VAL A 105 -2.41 5.37 2.60
CA VAL A 105 -2.84 4.10 1.98
C VAL A 105 -4.07 4.32 1.12
N VAL A 106 -5.10 4.99 1.65
CA VAL A 106 -6.34 5.28 0.91
C VAL A 106 -6.05 6.16 -0.30
N ALA A 107 -5.23 7.21 -0.17
CA ALA A 107 -4.89 8.10 -1.27
C ALA A 107 -4.13 7.38 -2.40
N VAL A 108 -3.19 6.50 -2.06
CA VAL A 108 -2.45 5.72 -3.08
C VAL A 108 -3.38 4.78 -3.83
N LEU A 109 -4.28 4.08 -3.12
CA LEU A 109 -5.26 3.21 -3.77
C LEU A 109 -6.24 3.99 -4.66
N ALA A 110 -6.67 5.16 -4.21
CA ALA A 110 -7.55 6.07 -4.96
C ALA A 110 -6.88 6.63 -6.21
N GLU A 111 -5.58 6.88 -6.17
CA GLU A 111 -4.81 7.46 -7.27
C GLU A 111 -4.42 6.42 -8.35
N TRP A 112 -4.35 5.14 -7.96
CA TRP A 112 -3.87 4.05 -8.81
C TRP A 112 -4.95 2.97 -9.05
N PRO A 113 -4.98 1.81 -8.36
CA PRO A 113 -5.84 0.71 -8.77
C PRO A 113 -7.34 1.01 -8.69
N LEU A 114 -7.77 1.91 -7.80
CA LEU A 114 -9.17 2.26 -7.57
C LEU A 114 -9.54 3.66 -8.09
N GLU A 115 -8.73 4.19 -9.01
CA GLU A 115 -8.96 5.47 -9.66
C GLU A 115 -10.22 5.44 -10.56
N LYS A 116 -11.02 6.52 -10.56
CA LYS A 116 -12.39 6.52 -11.13
C LYS A 116 -12.58 7.30 -12.44
N GLU A 117 -11.64 8.15 -12.84
CA GLU A 117 -11.81 9.21 -13.86
C GLU A 117 -10.98 9.00 -15.14
N GLN A 118 -9.71 8.61 -15.05
CA GLN A 118 -8.71 8.67 -16.13
C GLN A 118 -8.68 7.45 -17.06
N GLY A 119 -9.74 6.64 -17.06
CA GLY A 119 -9.87 5.51 -17.98
C GLY A 119 -8.77 4.45 -17.82
N LEU A 120 -8.46 3.75 -18.92
CA LEU A 120 -7.56 2.58 -18.94
C LEU A 120 -6.10 2.93 -19.21
N ASP A 121 -5.80 4.21 -19.45
CA ASP A 121 -4.50 4.66 -19.95
C ASP A 121 -3.43 4.69 -18.84
N LYS A 122 -3.84 5.06 -17.61
CA LYS A 122 -2.93 5.10 -16.45
C LYS A 122 -2.77 3.74 -15.78
N VAL A 123 -3.89 3.02 -15.60
CA VAL A 123 -3.91 1.74 -14.88
C VAL A 123 -4.68 0.71 -15.69
N PRO A 124 -4.01 -0.34 -16.19
CA PRO A 124 -4.64 -1.37 -17.02
C PRO A 124 -5.78 -2.10 -16.32
N LEU A 125 -6.80 -2.50 -17.09
CA LEU A 125 -8.02 -3.14 -16.57
C LEU A 125 -7.71 -4.38 -15.71
N GLY A 126 -6.78 -5.22 -16.16
CA GLY A 126 -6.43 -6.46 -15.48
C GLY A 126 -5.87 -6.23 -14.07
N LEU A 127 -5.08 -5.17 -13.88
CA LEU A 127 -4.53 -4.82 -12.58
C LEU A 127 -5.63 -4.37 -11.61
N ARG A 128 -6.54 -3.51 -12.09
CA ARG A 128 -7.70 -3.05 -11.30
C ARG A 128 -8.58 -4.22 -10.88
N LEU A 129 -8.88 -5.12 -11.82
CA LEU A 129 -9.66 -6.32 -11.55
C LEU A 129 -8.98 -7.23 -10.52
N HIS A 130 -7.65 -7.38 -10.57
CA HIS A 130 -6.93 -8.18 -9.59
C HIS A 130 -6.96 -7.54 -8.19
N VAL A 131 -6.79 -6.22 -8.08
CA VAL A 131 -6.93 -5.53 -6.78
C VAL A 131 -8.33 -5.72 -6.21
N LEU A 132 -9.37 -5.67 -7.04
CA LEU A 132 -10.74 -5.96 -6.61
C LEU A 132 -10.95 -7.42 -6.16
N ASP A 133 -10.19 -8.40 -6.68
CA ASP A 133 -10.25 -9.79 -6.19
C ASP A 133 -9.69 -9.92 -4.78
N VAL A 134 -8.67 -9.14 -4.44
CA VAL A 134 -7.80 -9.47 -3.31
C VAL A 134 -7.91 -8.47 -2.16
N TRP A 135 -8.50 -7.29 -2.35
CA TRP A 135 -8.45 -6.25 -1.31
C TRP A 135 -9.08 -6.70 0.01
N VAL A 136 -10.20 -7.44 -0.01
CA VAL A 136 -10.84 -7.99 1.20
C VAL A 136 -9.95 -9.05 1.86
N ASP A 137 -9.40 -9.98 1.06
CA ASP A 137 -8.47 -11.00 1.55
C ASP A 137 -7.23 -10.39 2.20
N GLU A 138 -6.67 -9.34 1.60
CA GLU A 138 -5.43 -8.74 2.10
C GLU A 138 -5.67 -7.84 3.32
N VAL A 139 -6.82 -7.16 3.42
CA VAL A 139 -7.16 -6.42 4.64
C VAL A 139 -7.48 -7.36 5.80
N GLU A 140 -8.11 -8.51 5.54
CA GLU A 140 -8.25 -9.59 6.52
C GLU A 140 -6.89 -10.14 6.96
N ARG A 141 -6.05 -10.52 5.98
CA ARG A 141 -4.73 -11.11 6.23
C ARG A 141 -3.81 -10.19 7.02
N SER A 142 -3.90 -8.88 6.81
CA SER A 142 -3.13 -7.89 7.56
C SER A 142 -3.55 -7.76 9.04
N GLY A 143 -4.67 -8.38 9.43
CA GLY A 143 -5.25 -8.30 10.77
C GLY A 143 -6.12 -7.06 11.00
N VAL A 144 -6.33 -6.23 9.98
CA VAL A 144 -7.12 -4.99 10.10
C VAL A 144 -8.60 -5.30 10.33
N LEU A 145 -9.18 -6.28 9.62
CA LEU A 145 -10.59 -6.66 9.84
C LEU A 145 -10.87 -7.14 11.26
N ALA A 146 -9.89 -7.77 11.92
CA ALA A 146 -10.06 -8.23 13.29
C ALA A 146 -10.16 -7.06 14.31
N GLU A 147 -9.77 -5.84 13.91
CA GLU A 147 -9.70 -4.66 14.79
C GLU A 147 -10.75 -3.59 14.44
N VAL A 148 -11.60 -3.78 13.42
CA VAL A 148 -12.53 -2.75 12.92
C VAL A 148 -13.61 -2.33 13.92
N GLU A 149 -14.01 -3.22 14.82
CA GLU A 149 -15.01 -2.91 15.86
C GLU A 149 -14.39 -2.17 17.05
N GLU A 150 -13.10 -2.39 17.32
CA GLU A 150 -12.42 -1.86 18.51
C GLU A 150 -11.66 -0.56 18.20
N LYS A 151 -11.21 -0.38 16.96
CA LYS A 151 -10.34 0.72 16.56
C LYS A 151 -10.93 1.55 15.44
N ASP A 152 -11.27 2.80 15.76
CA ASP A 152 -11.78 3.79 14.79
C ASP A 152 -10.84 3.97 13.58
N GLY A 153 -9.52 3.90 13.77
CA GLY A 153 -8.57 3.98 12.66
C GLY A 153 -8.61 2.77 11.70
N ALA A 154 -8.84 1.57 12.23
CA ALA A 154 -9.06 0.37 11.41
C ALA A 154 -10.37 0.49 10.63
N ARG A 155 -11.45 0.93 11.29
CA ARG A 155 -12.74 1.20 10.65
C ARG A 155 -12.62 2.22 9.52
N LYS A 156 -11.95 3.35 9.76
CA LYS A 156 -11.72 4.41 8.76
C LYS A 156 -10.91 3.92 7.55
N LEU A 157 -9.92 3.05 7.76
CA LEU A 157 -9.16 2.46 6.67
C LEU A 157 -10.05 1.58 5.78
N VAL A 158 -10.84 0.68 6.39
CA VAL A 158 -11.73 -0.23 5.66
C VAL A 158 -12.87 0.53 4.96
N ASP A 159 -13.52 1.47 5.66
CA ASP A 159 -14.57 2.32 5.08
C ASP A 159 -14.01 3.18 3.94
N GLY A 160 -12.80 3.74 4.11
CA GLY A 160 -12.14 4.52 3.07
C GLY A 160 -11.88 3.72 1.80
N VAL A 161 -11.40 2.49 1.90
CA VAL A 161 -11.23 1.60 0.73
C VAL A 161 -12.61 1.21 0.16
N GLY A 162 -13.58 0.88 1.01
CA GLY A 162 -14.95 0.58 0.61
C GLY A 162 -15.60 1.70 -0.21
N ASP A 163 -15.40 2.95 0.19
CA ASP A 163 -15.89 4.12 -0.54
C ASP A 163 -15.29 4.26 -1.93
N LEU A 164 -13.99 3.99 -2.07
CA LEU A 164 -13.33 3.96 -3.38
C LEU A 164 -13.94 2.87 -4.27
N VAL A 165 -14.15 1.67 -3.73
CA VAL A 165 -14.76 0.56 -4.47
C VAL A 165 -16.22 0.88 -4.84
N ARG A 166 -17.01 1.45 -3.93
CA ARG A 166 -18.39 1.91 -4.19
C ARG A 166 -18.44 2.90 -5.36
N ALA A 167 -17.49 3.83 -5.42
CA ALA A 167 -17.41 4.80 -6.51
C ALA A 167 -17.24 4.14 -7.89
N LEU A 168 -16.55 3.00 -7.96
CA LEU A 168 -16.35 2.26 -9.21
C LEU A 168 -17.63 1.58 -9.72
N THR A 169 -18.61 1.29 -8.86
CA THR A 169 -19.82 0.51 -9.23
C THR A 169 -20.77 1.21 -10.20
N LYS A 170 -20.78 2.55 -10.26
CA LYS A 170 -21.74 3.33 -11.05
C LYS A 170 -21.09 4.21 -12.12
N GLY A 171 -19.80 4.56 -11.97
CA GLY A 171 -19.11 5.52 -12.83
C GLY A 171 -18.13 4.93 -13.85
N PHE A 172 -17.64 3.70 -13.66
CA PHE A 172 -16.53 3.20 -14.47
C PHE A 172 -16.99 2.60 -15.82
N PRO A 173 -16.33 2.87 -16.98
CA PRO A 173 -16.79 2.40 -18.29
C PRO A 173 -16.92 0.87 -18.42
N SER A 174 -16.02 0.10 -17.79
CA SER A 174 -15.97 -1.37 -17.89
C SER A 174 -17.03 -2.05 -17.02
N LYS A 175 -18.06 -2.66 -17.64
CA LYS A 175 -19.09 -3.45 -16.93
C LYS A 175 -18.50 -4.58 -16.08
N PRO A 176 -17.54 -5.39 -16.56
CA PRO A 176 -16.90 -6.42 -15.72
C PRO A 176 -16.28 -5.84 -14.45
N LEU A 177 -15.65 -4.66 -14.52
CA LEU A 177 -15.09 -4.01 -13.35
C LEU A 177 -16.17 -3.55 -12.38
N ARG A 178 -17.25 -2.94 -12.88
CA ARG A 178 -18.39 -2.52 -12.02
C ARG A 178 -19.00 -3.71 -11.28
N GLN A 179 -19.23 -4.83 -11.99
CA GLN A 179 -19.76 -6.05 -11.38
C GLN A 179 -18.82 -6.57 -10.30
N LYS A 180 -17.51 -6.58 -10.58
CA LYS A 180 -16.52 -7.09 -9.64
C LYS A 180 -16.38 -6.22 -8.40
N ALA A 181 -16.44 -4.90 -8.57
CA ALA A 181 -16.49 -3.97 -7.45
C ALA A 181 -17.71 -4.23 -6.57
N ALA A 182 -18.89 -4.39 -7.17
CA ALA A 182 -20.12 -4.72 -6.44
C ALA A 182 -19.97 -6.05 -5.68
N ASN A 183 -19.54 -7.13 -6.36
CA ASN A 183 -19.33 -8.43 -5.73
C ASN A 183 -18.36 -8.36 -4.55
N SER A 184 -17.30 -7.56 -4.65
CA SER A 184 -16.32 -7.43 -3.55
C SER A 184 -16.86 -6.64 -2.35
N LEU A 185 -17.89 -5.82 -2.53
CA LEU A 185 -18.55 -5.08 -1.45
C LEU A 185 -19.58 -5.93 -0.70
N ASP A 186 -20.03 -7.02 -1.31
CA ASP A 186 -20.99 -7.99 -0.75
C ASP A 186 -20.28 -9.11 0.04
N ASP A 187 -18.98 -8.99 0.28
CA ASP A 187 -18.22 -9.95 1.07
C ASP A 187 -18.65 -9.94 2.54
N GLU A 188 -18.97 -11.13 3.07
CA GLU A 188 -19.52 -11.30 4.42
C GLU A 188 -18.60 -10.84 5.56
N ARG A 189 -17.29 -10.73 5.29
CA ARG A 189 -16.29 -10.29 6.25
C ARG A 189 -16.30 -8.78 6.50
N LEU A 190 -17.00 -8.01 5.66
CA LEU A 190 -16.98 -6.55 5.72
C LEU A 190 -17.90 -5.99 6.81
N PRO A 191 -17.52 -4.86 7.45
CA PRO A 191 -18.24 -4.33 8.61
C PRO A 191 -19.62 -3.75 8.28
N TRP A 192 -19.93 -3.54 7.00
CA TRP A 192 -21.25 -3.10 6.53
C TRP A 192 -22.09 -4.24 5.94
N TYR A 193 -21.55 -5.47 5.88
CA TYR A 193 -22.31 -6.59 5.37
C TYR A 193 -23.53 -6.83 6.26
N SER A 194 -24.67 -7.14 5.63
CA SER A 194 -25.90 -7.55 6.31
C SER A 194 -26.43 -8.75 5.57
N ALA A 195 -26.60 -9.87 6.28
CA ALA A 195 -27.15 -11.08 5.68
C ALA A 195 -28.54 -10.75 5.10
N PRO A 196 -28.84 -11.17 3.86
CA PRO A 196 -30.18 -11.00 3.32
C PRO A 196 -31.17 -11.73 4.25
N GLU A 197 -32.28 -11.07 4.59
CA GLU A 197 -33.37 -11.72 5.30
C GLU A 197 -33.80 -12.94 4.47
N VAL A 198 -33.72 -14.13 5.06
CA VAL A 198 -34.20 -15.35 4.43
C VAL A 198 -35.71 -15.17 4.27
N ALA A 199 -36.16 -14.87 3.06
CA ALA A 199 -37.57 -15.00 2.75
C ALA A 199 -37.86 -16.50 2.86
N ASP A 200 -38.70 -16.88 3.83
CA ASP A 200 -39.30 -18.21 3.88
C ASP A 200 -40.02 -18.42 2.54
N GLU A 201 -39.35 -19.05 1.57
CA GLU A 201 -40.00 -19.58 0.39
C GLU A 201 -40.89 -20.71 0.89
N ASP A 202 -42.18 -20.40 1.01
CA ASP A 202 -43.24 -21.38 1.19
C ASP A 202 -42.98 -22.56 0.24
N ASP A 203 -42.89 -23.74 0.86
CA ASP A 203 -42.78 -25.07 0.25
C ASP A 203 -43.97 -25.32 -0.70
N ASP A 204 -43.90 -24.76 -1.91
CA ASP A 204 -44.83 -25.08 -2.98
C ASP A 204 -44.50 -26.48 -3.51
N GLY A 205 -45.13 -27.43 -2.82
CA GLY A 205 -45.00 -28.86 -3.00
C GLY A 205 -45.00 -29.32 -4.45
N TRP A 206 -43.99 -30.15 -4.74
CA TRP A 206 -43.96 -31.01 -5.91
C TRP A 206 -45.18 -31.95 -5.92
N ALA A 207 -46.19 -31.61 -6.74
CA ALA A 207 -47.28 -32.53 -7.06
C ALA A 207 -46.73 -33.66 -7.94
N GLY A 208 -46.50 -34.83 -7.33
CA GLY A 208 -46.00 -36.02 -8.01
C GLY A 208 -46.84 -36.39 -9.24
N PHE A 209 -46.16 -36.77 -10.33
CA PHE A 209 -46.79 -37.34 -11.51
C PHE A 209 -47.49 -38.66 -11.12
N GLN A 210 -48.80 -38.76 -11.40
CA GLN A 210 -49.51 -40.03 -11.42
C GLN A 210 -49.32 -40.68 -12.81
N ASP A 211 -49.07 -41.99 -12.78
CA ASP A 211 -48.87 -42.92 -13.92
C ASP A 211 -49.88 -42.78 -15.07
#